data_AF-A0AAV0RVC8-F1
#
_entry.id   AF-A0AAV0RVC8-F1
#
_cell.length_a   1.000
_cell.length_b   1.000
_cell.length_c   1.000
_cell.angle_alpha   90.00
_cell.angle_beta   90.00
_cell.angle_gamma   90.00
#
_symmetry.space_group_name_H-M   'P 1'
#
loop_
_entity.id
_entity.type
_entity.pdbx_description
1 polymer ?
#
loop_
_entity_poly.entity_id
_entity_poly.type
_entity_poly.pdbx_seq_one_letter_code
_entity_poly.pdbx_strand_id
1 'polypeptide(L)'
;MNLPKSLAQASLPWYGIDFGNGLPNGRFTNGRTVADIIGDHSGLPRPPPFLDSSLSEDVILSNGVNFASGGGGILNETGGLFVSET
;
A
#
# COMPACT_ATOMS: atom_id res chain seq x y z
N MET A 1 0.10 7.18 -2.27
CA MET A 1 1.49 6.65 -2.18
C MET A 1 2.16 6.76 -3.54
N ASN A 2 3.12 7.66 -3.69
CA ASN A 2 3.99 7.75 -4.86
C ASN A 2 5.43 7.56 -4.38
N LEU A 3 6.06 6.47 -4.78
CA LEU A 3 7.42 6.11 -4.39
C LEU A 3 8.32 6.28 -5.61
N PRO A 4 9.02 7.43 -5.76
CA PRO A 4 9.69 7.80 -7.01
C PRO A 4 10.84 6.86 -7.41
N LYS A 5 11.37 6.08 -6.46
CA LYS A 5 12.41 5.07 -6.71
C LYS A 5 11.87 3.66 -6.98
N SER A 6 10.55 3.45 -6.89
CA SER A 6 9.93 2.15 -7.14
C SER A 6 9.49 2.03 -8.58
N LEU A 7 9.88 0.94 -9.25
CA LEU A 7 9.33 0.55 -10.55
C LEU A 7 7.95 -0.14 -10.41
N ALA A 8 7.63 -0.65 -9.21
CA ALA A 8 6.33 -1.21 -8.91
C ALA A 8 5.36 -0.09 -8.52
N GLN A 9 4.49 0.31 -9.46
CA GLN A 9 3.58 1.45 -9.30
C GLN A 9 2.10 1.03 -9.29
N ALA A 10 1.39 1.41 -8.22
CA ALA A 10 -0.06 1.25 -8.05
C ALA A 10 -0.84 2.58 -8.09
N SER A 11 -0.22 3.64 -8.63
CA SER A 11 -0.84 4.96 -8.83
C SER A 11 -1.28 5.19 -10.30
N LEU A 12 -1.50 4.11 -11.05
CA LEU A 12 -2.01 4.14 -12.42
C LEU A 12 -3.54 4.21 -12.45
N PRO A 13 -4.15 4.83 -13.48
CA PRO A 13 -5.59 5.11 -13.53
C PRO A 13 -6.51 3.87 -13.51
N TRP A 14 -5.97 2.68 -13.76
CA TRP A 14 -6.72 1.43 -13.75
C TRP A 14 -6.89 0.83 -12.35
N TYR A 15 -6.22 1.37 -11.32
CA TYR A 15 -6.34 0.88 -9.95
C TYR A 15 -7.30 1.74 -9.12
N GLY A 16 -7.96 1.12 -8.14
CA GLY A 16 -8.84 1.80 -7.18
C GLY A 16 -10.25 2.16 -7.67
N ILE A 17 -10.65 1.74 -8.87
CA ILE A 17 -11.96 2.06 -9.48
C ILE A 17 -13.15 1.69 -8.57
N ASP A 18 -13.05 0.54 -7.90
CA ASP A 18 -14.10 0.00 -7.03
C ASP A 18 -13.87 0.33 -5.54
N PHE A 19 -13.01 1.31 -5.23
CA PHE A 19 -12.62 1.63 -3.86
C PHE A 19 -12.61 3.13 -3.56
N GLY A 20 -13.29 3.53 -2.48
CA GLY A 20 -13.30 4.91 -2.01
C GLY A 20 -13.91 5.86 -3.04
N ASN A 21 -13.10 6.78 -3.56
CA ASN A 21 -13.50 7.79 -4.56
C ASN A 21 -13.18 7.37 -6.01
N GLY A 22 -12.80 6.11 -6.24
CA GLY A 22 -12.47 5.60 -7.58
C GLY A 22 -11.12 6.06 -8.12
N LEU A 23 -10.27 6.72 -7.31
CA LEU A 23 -8.93 7.17 -7.71
C LEU A 23 -7.85 6.16 -7.30
N PRO A 24 -6.68 6.16 -8.00
CA PRO A 24 -5.56 5.31 -7.63
C PRO A 24 -5.10 5.57 -6.20
N ASN A 25 -5.15 4.53 -5.38
CA ASN A 25 -4.96 4.62 -3.93
C ASN A 25 -3.70 3.89 -3.43
N GLY A 26 -2.84 3.42 -4.35
CA GLY A 26 -1.61 2.70 -4.03
C GLY A 26 -1.79 1.20 -3.81
N ARG A 27 -2.97 0.64 -4.11
CA ARG A 27 -3.24 -0.81 -4.07
C ARG A 27 -3.22 -1.37 -5.50
N PHE A 28 -2.55 -2.50 -5.70
CA PHE A 28 -2.51 -3.23 -6.99
C PHE A 28 -3.82 -3.99 -7.26
N THR A 29 -4.96 -3.31 -7.17
CA THR A 29 -6.30 -3.86 -7.39
C THR A 29 -7.29 -2.70 -7.64
N ASN A 30 -8.46 -3.02 -8.20
CA ASN A 30 -9.55 -2.05 -8.32
C ASN A 30 -10.23 -1.78 -6.97
N GLY A 31 -10.18 -2.75 -6.05
CA GLY A 31 -10.98 -2.76 -4.84
C GLY A 31 -10.16 -2.87 -3.55
N ARG A 32 -10.69 -3.70 -2.64
CA ARG A 32 -10.05 -4.11 -1.39
C ARG A 32 -8.93 -5.11 -1.64
N THR A 33 -7.88 -5.05 -0.82
CA THR A 33 -6.88 -6.13 -0.74
C THR A 33 -7.40 -7.26 0.15
N VAL A 34 -6.73 -8.42 0.12
CA VAL A 34 -7.06 -9.54 1.03
C VAL A 34 -6.96 -9.11 2.50
N ALA A 35 -5.96 -8.31 2.84
CA ALA A 35 -5.80 -7.77 4.20
C ALA A 35 -6.97 -6.86 4.60
N ASP A 36 -7.47 -6.01 3.69
CA ASP A 36 -8.66 -5.20 3.98
C ASP A 36 -9.89 -6.07 4.22
N ILE A 37 -10.09 -7.13 3.42
CA ILE A 37 -11.25 -8.02 3.56
C ILE A 37 -11.24 -8.70 4.93
N ILE A 38 -10.08 -9.17 5.37
CA ILE A 38 -9.90 -9.79 6.70
C ILE A 38 -10.14 -8.75 7.81
N GLY A 39 -9.56 -7.56 7.66
CA GLY A 39 -9.72 -6.46 8.63
C GLY A 39 -11.17 -6.02 8.76
N ASP A 40 -11.86 -5.78 7.64
CA ASP A 40 -13.28 -5.45 7.57
C ASP A 40 -14.13 -6.50 8.29
N HIS A 41 -13.85 -7.80 8.04
CA HIS A 41 -14.58 -8.89 8.68
C HIS A 41 -14.31 -8.98 10.19
N SER A 42 -13.12 -8.57 10.62
CA SER A 42 -12.70 -8.58 12.02
C SER A 42 -13.07 -7.28 12.76
N GLY A 43 -13.71 -6.32 12.10
CA GLY A 43 -14.03 -5.00 12.69
C GLY A 43 -12.81 -4.13 12.98
N LEU A 44 -11.68 -4.41 12.32
CA LEU A 44 -10.44 -3.64 12.49
C LEU A 44 -10.39 -2.45 11.52
N PRO A 45 -9.77 -1.32 11.93
CA PRO A 45 -9.51 -0.23 11.01
C PRO A 45 -8.57 -0.68 9.89
N ARG A 46 -8.67 -0.05 8.72
CA ARG A 46 -7.73 -0.30 7.63
C ARG A 46 -6.43 0.47 7.92
N PRO A 47 -5.28 -0.22 8.09
CA PRO A 47 -4.06 0.45 8.45
C PRO A 47 -3.53 1.32 7.29
N PRO A 48 -3.08 2.56 7.55
CA PRO A 48 -2.35 3.36 6.58
C PRO A 48 -1.02 2.68 6.19
N PRO A 49 -0.42 3.04 5.05
CA PRO A 49 0.87 2.50 4.69
C PRO A 49 1.99 3.11 5.52
N PHE A 50 2.98 2.30 5.90
CA PHE A 50 4.06 2.71 6.81
C PHE A 50 4.88 3.92 6.34
N LEU A 51 5.02 4.12 5.02
CA LEU A 51 5.76 5.25 4.45
C LEU A 51 4.89 6.50 4.19
N ASP A 52 3.67 6.55 4.72
CA ASP A 52 2.82 7.74 4.62
C ASP A 52 3.38 8.89 5.49
N SER A 53 3.62 10.05 4.88
CA SER A 53 4.17 11.22 5.57
C SER A 53 3.21 11.85 6.59
N SER A 54 1.93 11.47 6.57
CA SER A 54 0.92 11.94 7.52
C SER A 54 0.83 11.09 8.80
N LEU A 55 1.60 10.01 8.90
CA LEU A 55 1.61 9.14 10.07
C LEU A 55 2.12 9.85 11.33
N SER A 56 1.39 9.67 12.43
CA SER A 56 1.81 10.01 13.79
C SER A 56 1.77 8.78 14.69
N GLU A 57 2.45 8.81 15.83
CA GLU A 57 2.44 7.70 16.80
C GLU A 57 1.01 7.31 17.23
N ASP A 58 0.14 8.31 17.45
CA ASP A 58 -1.27 8.07 17.81
C ASP A 58 -2.04 7.33 16.70
N VAL A 59 -1.78 7.67 15.43
CA VAL A 59 -2.39 6.98 14.28
C VAL A 59 -1.90 5.53 14.20
N ILE A 60 -0.61 5.29 14.45
CA ILE A 60 -0.02 3.94 14.47
C ILE A 60 -0.62 3.11 15.61
N LEU A 61 -0.73 3.66 16.81
CA LEU A 61 -1.28 2.97 17.98
C LEU A 61 -2.77 2.64 17.82
N SER A 62 -3.55 3.54 17.20
CA SER A 62 -4.98 3.36 17.01
C SER A 62 -5.35 2.44 15.84
N ASN A 63 -4.64 2.54 14.72
CA ASN A 63 -5.02 1.87 13.47
C ASN A 63 -4.05 0.76 13.04
N GLY A 64 -2.90 0.63 13.68
CA GLY A 64 -1.79 -0.15 13.15
C GLY A 64 -1.20 0.48 11.88
N VAL A 65 -0.30 -0.24 11.21
CA VAL A 65 0.35 0.18 9.96
C VAL A 65 0.52 -1.00 9.01
N ASN A 66 0.51 -0.72 7.72
CA ASN A 66 0.74 -1.70 6.67
C ASN A 66 2.17 -1.57 6.11
N PHE A 67 2.98 -2.61 6.30
CA PHE A 67 4.35 -2.70 5.79
C PHE A 67 4.45 -3.36 4.40
N ALA A 68 3.34 -3.81 3.83
CA ALA A 68 3.36 -4.44 2.51
C ALA A 68 3.84 -3.43 1.44
N SER A 69 4.74 -3.89 0.58
CA SER A 69 5.29 -3.12 -0.53
C SER A 69 5.22 -3.92 -1.82
N GLY A 70 4.69 -3.33 -2.88
CA GLY A 70 4.73 -3.92 -4.22
C GLY A 70 6.17 -3.99 -4.72
N GLY A 71 6.58 -5.13 -5.25
CA GLY A 71 7.97 -5.36 -5.67
C GLY A 71 8.93 -5.63 -4.51
N GLY A 72 8.44 -5.72 -3.26
CA GLY A 72 9.25 -6.18 -2.13
C GLY A 72 9.68 -7.63 -2.31
N GLY A 73 10.98 -7.90 -2.12
CA GLY A 73 11.55 -9.25 -2.12
C GLY A 73 11.77 -9.78 -0.71
N ILE A 74 11.91 -11.10 -0.57
CA ILE A 74 12.38 -11.71 0.69
C ILE A 74 13.86 -11.36 0.92
N LEU A 75 14.64 -11.37 -0.16
CA LEU A 75 16.04 -10.98 -0.18
C LEU A 75 16.23 -9.72 -1.03
N ASN A 76 17.31 -8.96 -0.76
CA ASN A 76 17.61 -7.72 -1.49
C ASN A 76 17.74 -7.95 -2.99
N GLU A 77 18.31 -9.07 -3.41
CA GLU A 77 18.49 -9.45 -4.81
C GLU A 77 17.15 -9.61 -5.53
N THR A 78 16.15 -10.15 -4.82
CA THR A 78 14.81 -10.36 -5.38
C THR A 78 13.97 -9.08 -5.42
N GLY A 79 14.19 -8.15 -4.48
CA GLY A 79 13.54 -6.84 -4.46
C GLY A 79 14.19 -5.82 -5.40
N GLY A 80 15.50 -5.97 -5.65
CA GLY A 80 16.28 -5.06 -6.50
C GLY A 80 15.74 -4.93 -7.92
N LEU A 81 15.02 -5.94 -8.43
CA LEU A 81 14.35 -5.92 -9.73
C LEU A 81 13.33 -4.78 -9.90
N PHE A 82 12.85 -4.21 -8.79
CA PHE A 82 11.81 -3.17 -8.79
C PHE A 82 12.32 -1.81 -8.31
N VAL A 83 13.63 -1.58 -8.34
CA VAL A 83 14.25 -0.31 -7.97
C VAL A 83 14.68 0.45 -9.23
N SER A 84 14.32 1.72 -9.33
CA SER A 84 14.77 2.59 -10.41
C SER A 84 16.24 2.99 -10.20
N GLU A 85 17.03 2.97 -11.28
CA GLU A 85 18.47 3.33 -11.25
C GLU A 85 18.75 4.85 -11.31
N THR A 86 17.69 5.67 -11.27
CA THR A 86 17.75 7.14 -11.35
C THR A 86 17.89 7.83 -10.00
#